data_AF-A0AAD7CK61-F1
#
_entry.id   AF-A0AAD7CK61-F1
#
_cell.length_a   1.000
_cell.length_b   1.000
_cell.length_c   1.000
_cell.angle_alpha   90.00
_cell.angle_beta   90.00
_cell.angle_gamma   90.00
#
_symmetry.space_group_name_H-M   'P 1'
#
loop_
_entity.id
_entity.type
_entity.pdbx_description
1 polymer ?
#
loop_
_entity_poly.entity_id
_entity_poly.type
_entity_poly.pdbx_seq_one_letter_code
_entity_poly.pdbx_strand_id
1 'polypeptide(L)'
;MAQSIAAATRNLISSERYYSPRRRASTSDALILLLAELIRAFEACTVVDFEPAQCLDALIPYYAPVGMQYGDAVPEETPTDMYHTKLSGAAITALACIVRKLSAPSFRLPILGKLRECWTTLCMGLLLYARVLYRKGEPAPATENESPGHTFTAIVTVLQIYAGEESLLALVRNTPEALNLIFNLWVFEIKHPHLSTQLAEMFPESFKPTATVLLLVTRKDPADHGPKLVEALASDQRGSAFVPLEHMRRSILSIYQYGEIPADAMHAHLFHLTALHTTAAHHLLLQDSVRIVTEALMAVTSQPFDSATAQGTTRCIRRMCAYLCKYVAGGGLVSLNQSLEAGLLVGLLKAHPWLKSQSSTALYEEAAALLTVHLPPYLIYISVLRQARQPIHLIQEYILKNNIEESFLEKWRIFETHVHATSKLAIGNEFVEPTCECTIHRAVLRCSTCWEAAYCSQQCQIVAWNAHRLPCAKKQAARQAGILPDLSSEDTHFALRVAQNDFEKHKVAVCEKWLESGTLPLVAGIDYTVFPPVVSTNSQDIPAEVKTRMASDAAIYTVFPTGSSGRECYMCDLGLTHAPGEPDGETIKVVVQVVKAQRVPAFLRID
;
A
#
# COMPACT_ATOMS: atom_id res chain seq x y z
N MET A 1 44.36 -17.04 -25.39
CA MET A 1 42.90 -16.77 -25.31
C MET A 1 42.58 -15.43 -24.66
N ALA A 2 42.86 -15.18 -23.37
CA ALA A 2 42.72 -13.84 -22.76
C ALA A 2 43.50 -12.74 -23.52
N GLN A 3 44.71 -13.05 -23.99
CA GLN A 3 45.48 -12.18 -24.90
C GLN A 3 44.82 -11.98 -26.27
N SER A 4 44.12 -12.97 -26.82
CA SER A 4 43.38 -12.89 -28.08
C SER A 4 42.12 -12.02 -27.93
N ILE A 5 41.49 -12.04 -26.76
CA ILE A 5 40.34 -11.22 -26.42
C ILE A 5 40.77 -9.79 -26.11
N ALA A 6 41.84 -9.59 -25.34
CA ALA A 6 42.44 -8.27 -25.16
C ALA A 6 42.95 -7.68 -26.49
N ALA A 7 43.33 -8.52 -27.46
CA ALA A 7 43.63 -8.11 -28.82
C ALA A 7 42.36 -7.84 -29.64
N ALA A 8 41.29 -8.63 -29.49
CA ALA A 8 40.00 -8.41 -30.15
C ALA A 8 39.34 -7.11 -29.70
N THR A 9 39.32 -6.85 -28.39
CA THR A 9 38.84 -5.59 -27.82
C THR A 9 39.73 -4.42 -28.24
N ARG A 10 41.08 -4.56 -28.21
CA ARG A 10 41.99 -3.51 -28.71
C ARG A 10 41.80 -3.23 -30.20
N ASN A 11 41.53 -4.26 -31.01
CA ASN A 11 41.25 -4.13 -32.44
C ASN A 11 39.88 -3.51 -32.72
N LEU A 12 38.88 -3.78 -31.87
CA LEU A 12 37.57 -3.10 -31.93
C LEU A 12 37.71 -1.60 -31.64
N ILE A 13 38.56 -1.27 -30.66
CA ILE A 13 38.88 0.11 -30.26
C ILE A 13 39.75 0.82 -31.30
N SER A 14 40.66 0.10 -31.97
CA SER A 14 41.63 0.66 -32.92
C SER A 14 41.21 0.61 -34.39
N SER A 15 40.11 -0.07 -34.76
CA SER A 15 39.67 -0.10 -36.15
C SER A 15 39.06 1.26 -36.55
N GLU A 16 39.80 2.04 -37.33
CA GLU A 16 39.38 3.31 -37.94
C GLU A 16 38.13 3.18 -38.84
N ARG A 17 37.68 1.96 -39.16
CA ARG A 17 36.48 1.70 -39.97
C ARG A 17 35.16 1.91 -39.21
N TYR A 18 35.15 1.94 -37.88
CA TYR A 18 33.95 2.21 -37.08
C TYR A 18 33.84 3.69 -36.62
N TYR A 19 34.94 4.44 -36.68
CA TYR A 19 34.99 5.87 -36.37
C TYR A 19 34.95 6.72 -37.65
N SER A 20 33.81 6.71 -38.35
CA SER A 20 33.46 7.88 -39.16
C SER A 20 33.15 9.04 -38.21
N PRO A 21 33.73 10.25 -38.37
CA PRO A 21 33.43 11.42 -37.53
C PRO A 21 31.95 11.85 -37.49
N ARG A 22 31.08 11.21 -38.30
CA ARG A 22 29.64 11.44 -38.35
C ARG A 22 28.79 10.39 -37.62
N ARG A 23 29.35 9.27 -37.14
CA ARG A 23 28.60 8.28 -36.35
C ARG A 23 28.86 8.53 -34.86
N ARG A 24 27.82 8.97 -34.13
CA ARG A 24 27.85 9.00 -32.67
C ARG A 24 28.19 7.58 -32.20
N ALA A 25 29.18 7.42 -31.32
CA ALA A 25 29.52 6.14 -30.71
C ALA A 25 28.22 5.47 -30.24
N SER A 26 27.95 4.27 -30.71
CA SER A 26 26.72 3.58 -30.35
C SER A 26 26.82 3.20 -28.88
N THR A 27 25.69 3.19 -28.17
CA THR A 27 25.71 2.83 -26.75
C THR A 27 26.14 1.38 -26.52
N SER A 28 26.04 0.52 -27.53
CA SER A 28 26.62 -0.82 -27.51
C SER A 28 28.14 -0.78 -27.46
N ASP A 29 28.80 0.13 -28.20
CA ASP A 29 30.26 0.29 -28.14
C ASP A 29 30.70 0.71 -26.73
N ALA A 30 29.94 1.61 -26.10
CA ALA A 30 30.18 2.03 -24.72
C ALA A 30 29.99 0.88 -23.71
N LEU A 31 29.00 0.00 -23.92
CA LEU A 31 28.80 -1.20 -23.09
C LEU A 31 29.91 -2.24 -23.25
N ILE A 32 30.42 -2.44 -24.47
CA ILE A 32 31.54 -3.35 -24.74
C ILE A 32 32.82 -2.82 -24.12
N LEU A 33 33.09 -1.52 -24.30
CA LEU A 33 34.21 -0.84 -23.66
C LEU A 33 34.14 -0.98 -22.14
N LEU A 34 32.95 -0.79 -21.56
CA LEU A 34 32.71 -0.99 -20.14
C LEU A 34 32.98 -2.43 -19.71
N LEU A 35 32.45 -3.41 -20.44
CA LEU A 35 32.66 -4.82 -20.14
C LEU A 35 34.16 -5.16 -20.18
N ALA A 36 34.89 -4.64 -21.16
CA ALA A 36 36.32 -4.83 -21.27
C ALA A 36 37.13 -4.13 -20.17
N GLU A 37 36.70 -2.96 -19.71
CA GLU A 37 37.27 -2.28 -18.54
C GLU A 37 37.01 -3.05 -17.25
N LEU A 38 35.81 -3.62 -17.08
CA LEU A 38 35.47 -4.45 -15.92
C LEU A 38 36.24 -5.76 -15.92
N ILE A 39 36.39 -6.40 -17.08
CA ILE A 39 37.24 -7.59 -17.25
C ILE A 39 38.70 -7.25 -16.93
N ARG A 40 39.23 -6.11 -17.41
CA ARG A 40 40.60 -5.68 -17.09
C ARG A 40 40.79 -5.36 -15.61
N ALA A 41 39.84 -4.66 -14.99
CA ALA A 41 39.85 -4.42 -13.54
C ALA A 41 39.83 -5.74 -12.76
N PHE A 42 39.12 -6.74 -13.28
CA PHE A 42 39.08 -8.07 -12.71
C PHE A 42 40.44 -8.79 -12.83
N GLU A 43 41.05 -8.80 -14.03
CA GLU A 43 42.37 -9.39 -14.26
C GLU A 43 43.45 -8.76 -13.35
N ALA A 44 43.33 -7.46 -13.08
CA ALA A 44 44.23 -6.73 -12.19
C ALA A 44 44.09 -7.09 -10.70
N CYS A 45 42.98 -7.70 -10.28
CA CYS A 45 42.76 -8.11 -8.89
C CYS A 45 43.49 -9.41 -8.49
N THR A 46 44.31 -10.00 -9.38
CA THR A 46 45.17 -11.19 -9.11
C THR A 46 44.45 -12.32 -8.38
N VAL A 47 43.34 -12.80 -8.93
CA VAL A 47 42.55 -13.89 -8.34
C VAL A 47 42.89 -15.20 -9.04
N VAL A 48 43.33 -16.20 -8.27
CA VAL A 48 43.85 -17.49 -8.78
C VAL A 48 42.73 -18.42 -9.31
N ASP A 49 41.47 -18.19 -8.93
CA ASP A 49 40.35 -19.14 -9.19
C ASP A 49 39.22 -18.61 -10.08
N PHE A 50 39.40 -17.47 -10.75
CA PHE A 50 38.44 -16.99 -11.73
C PHE A 50 39.06 -17.06 -13.12
N GLU A 51 38.53 -17.94 -13.97
CA GLU A 51 38.89 -17.98 -15.38
C GLU A 51 38.05 -16.97 -16.17
N PRO A 52 38.61 -15.82 -16.60
CA PRO A 52 37.88 -14.85 -17.41
C PRO A 52 37.44 -15.45 -18.75
N ALA A 53 38.16 -16.48 -19.21
CA ALA A 53 37.85 -17.25 -20.40
C ALA A 53 36.41 -17.80 -20.39
N GLN A 54 35.90 -18.33 -19.27
CA GLN A 54 34.55 -18.91 -19.21
C GLN A 54 33.42 -17.86 -19.34
N CYS A 55 33.61 -16.65 -18.80
CA CYS A 55 32.64 -15.56 -18.96
C CYS A 55 32.67 -14.98 -20.38
N LEU A 56 33.85 -15.00 -21.02
CA LEU A 56 34.03 -14.61 -22.41
C LEU A 56 33.54 -15.67 -23.38
N ASP A 57 33.65 -16.95 -23.04
CA ASP A 57 33.10 -18.08 -23.81
C ASP A 57 31.58 -18.06 -23.87
N ALA A 58 30.91 -17.47 -22.87
CA ALA A 58 29.48 -17.19 -22.94
C ALA A 58 29.12 -16.06 -23.92
N LEU A 59 30.07 -15.17 -24.24
CA LEU A 59 29.89 -14.10 -25.24
C LEU A 59 30.19 -14.59 -26.66
N ILE A 60 31.11 -15.54 -26.83
CA ILE A 60 31.55 -16.07 -28.14
C ILE A 60 30.38 -16.55 -29.02
N PRO A 61 29.38 -17.31 -28.50
CA PRO A 61 28.20 -17.72 -29.26
C PRO A 61 27.29 -16.58 -29.72
N TYR A 62 27.45 -15.35 -29.22
CA TYR A 62 26.72 -14.16 -29.67
C TYR A 62 27.51 -13.36 -30.72
N TYR A 63 28.82 -13.54 -30.78
CA TYR A 63 29.66 -13.08 -31.89
C TYR A 63 29.65 -14.06 -33.07
N ALA A 64 29.42 -15.35 -32.83
CA ALA A 64 29.42 -16.42 -33.83
C ALA A 64 28.13 -16.65 -34.66
N PRO A 65 26.88 -16.32 -34.23
CA PRO A 65 25.67 -16.86 -34.86
C PRO A 65 25.19 -16.01 -36.04
N VAL A 66 25.96 -15.02 -36.48
CA VAL A 66 25.74 -14.35 -37.77
C VAL A 66 26.43 -15.12 -38.91
N GLY A 67 27.05 -16.29 -38.62
CA GLY A 67 27.77 -17.07 -39.63
C GLY A 67 29.05 -16.39 -40.11
N MET A 68 29.54 -15.42 -39.36
CA MET A 68 30.69 -14.60 -39.72
C MET A 68 31.94 -15.18 -39.11
N GLN A 69 32.89 -15.61 -39.94
CA GLN A 69 34.26 -15.80 -39.50
C GLN A 69 34.84 -14.45 -39.11
N TYR A 70 35.82 -14.47 -38.19
CA TYR A 70 36.50 -13.28 -37.69
C TYR A 70 37.14 -12.50 -38.86
N GLY A 71 36.45 -11.49 -39.40
CA GLY A 71 36.87 -10.74 -40.60
C GLY A 71 35.78 -10.55 -41.67
N ASP A 72 34.65 -11.26 -41.60
CA ASP A 72 33.57 -11.12 -42.60
C ASP A 72 32.79 -9.80 -42.43
N ALA A 73 32.34 -9.23 -43.55
CA ALA A 73 31.55 -7.99 -43.59
C ALA A 73 30.08 -8.25 -43.21
N VAL A 74 29.54 -7.47 -42.25
CA VAL A 74 28.17 -7.65 -41.72
C VAL A 74 27.20 -7.71 -42.90
N PRO A 75 26.31 -8.72 -43.00
CA PRO A 75 25.34 -8.77 -44.09
C PRO A 75 24.57 -7.45 -44.10
N GLU A 76 24.59 -6.72 -45.22
CA GLU A 76 23.95 -5.41 -45.36
C GLU A 76 22.46 -5.41 -44.96
N GLU A 77 21.84 -6.59 -44.91
CA GLU A 77 20.42 -6.79 -44.61
C GLU A 77 20.09 -6.98 -43.12
N THR A 78 21.09 -7.15 -42.24
CA THR A 78 20.82 -7.30 -40.80
C THR A 78 20.45 -5.92 -40.22
N PRO A 79 19.23 -5.70 -39.71
CA PRO A 79 18.85 -4.41 -39.17
C PRO A 79 19.82 -4.06 -38.03
N THR A 80 20.51 -2.92 -38.14
CA THR A 80 21.55 -2.47 -37.20
C THR A 80 21.07 -2.52 -35.74
N ASP A 81 19.78 -2.26 -35.52
CA ASP A 81 19.09 -2.34 -34.22
C ASP A 81 19.12 -3.74 -33.58
N MET A 82 19.03 -4.81 -34.38
CA MET A 82 19.03 -6.19 -33.88
C MET A 82 20.41 -6.59 -33.39
N TYR A 83 21.47 -6.25 -34.13
CA TYR A 83 22.85 -6.54 -33.73
C TYR A 83 23.22 -5.85 -32.42
N HIS A 84 22.92 -4.56 -32.29
CA HIS A 84 23.15 -3.79 -31.06
C HIS A 84 22.39 -4.35 -29.86
N THR A 85 21.17 -4.86 -30.08
CA THR A 85 20.36 -5.50 -29.05
C THR A 85 21.02 -6.77 -28.51
N LYS A 86 21.42 -7.69 -29.39
CA LYS A 86 22.05 -8.97 -28.98
C LYS A 86 23.36 -8.73 -28.22
N LEU A 87 24.17 -7.81 -28.73
CA LEU A 87 25.46 -7.46 -28.15
C LEU A 87 25.32 -6.82 -26.77
N SER A 88 24.35 -5.91 -26.61
CA SER A 88 24.04 -5.30 -25.32
C SER A 88 23.53 -6.33 -24.32
N GLY A 89 22.71 -7.29 -24.78
CA GLY A 89 22.21 -8.37 -23.92
C GLY A 89 23.27 -9.35 -23.46
N ALA A 90 24.17 -9.74 -24.35
CA ALA A 90 25.33 -10.55 -24.02
C ALA A 90 26.22 -9.81 -22.99
N ALA A 91 26.50 -8.53 -23.21
CA ALA A 91 27.31 -7.72 -22.30
C ALA A 91 26.68 -7.57 -20.90
N ILE A 92 25.37 -7.29 -20.82
CA ILE A 92 24.66 -7.16 -19.54
C ILE A 92 24.56 -8.51 -18.83
N THR A 93 24.37 -9.61 -19.56
CA THR A 93 24.39 -10.96 -18.98
C THR A 93 25.76 -11.30 -18.42
N ALA A 94 26.83 -11.05 -19.16
CA ALA A 94 28.19 -11.24 -18.68
C ALA A 94 28.47 -10.38 -17.45
N LEU A 95 27.99 -9.13 -17.43
CA LEU A 95 28.12 -8.23 -16.29
C LEU A 95 27.35 -8.77 -15.07
N ALA A 96 26.11 -9.23 -15.24
CA ALA A 96 25.35 -9.88 -14.17
C ALA A 96 26.08 -11.13 -13.62
N CYS A 97 26.66 -11.96 -14.49
CA CYS A 97 27.44 -13.14 -14.10
C CYS A 97 28.72 -12.77 -13.33
N ILE A 98 29.49 -11.80 -13.84
CA ILE A 98 30.70 -11.30 -13.19
C ILE A 98 30.33 -10.79 -11.81
N VAL A 99 29.34 -9.91 -11.72
CA VAL A 99 29.02 -9.25 -10.47
C VAL A 99 28.35 -10.20 -9.47
N ARG A 100 27.61 -11.23 -9.92
CA ARG A 100 27.15 -12.32 -9.05
C ARG A 100 28.31 -13.02 -8.34
N LYS A 101 29.40 -13.33 -9.06
CA LYS A 101 30.60 -13.94 -8.49
C LYS A 101 31.33 -13.00 -7.50
N LEU A 102 31.13 -11.69 -7.62
CA LEU A 102 31.73 -10.66 -6.77
C LEU A 102 31.00 -10.39 -5.45
N SER A 103 29.85 -11.04 -5.21
CA SER A 103 29.12 -10.93 -3.94
C SER A 103 29.95 -11.41 -2.73
N ALA A 104 31.01 -12.19 -2.96
CA ALA A 104 31.92 -12.68 -1.94
C ALA A 104 32.72 -11.51 -1.29
N PRO A 105 32.80 -11.44 0.06
CA PRO A 105 33.35 -10.29 0.78
C PRO A 105 34.77 -9.86 0.39
N SER A 106 35.61 -10.83 -0.01
CA SER A 106 37.03 -10.61 -0.35
C SER A 106 37.27 -9.77 -1.60
N PHE A 107 36.27 -9.61 -2.48
CA PHE A 107 36.45 -8.98 -3.80
C PHE A 107 35.80 -7.59 -3.92
N ARG A 108 35.12 -7.11 -2.86
CA ARG A 108 34.23 -5.94 -2.97
C ARG A 108 34.99 -4.64 -3.25
N LEU A 109 36.02 -4.30 -2.47
CA LEU A 109 36.56 -2.92 -2.44
C LEU A 109 37.07 -2.36 -3.79
N PRO A 110 37.94 -3.05 -4.57
CA PRO A 110 38.49 -2.47 -5.80
C PRO A 110 37.44 -2.28 -6.89
N ILE A 111 36.47 -3.18 -6.96
CA ILE A 111 35.45 -3.18 -8.02
C ILE A 111 34.37 -2.13 -7.76
N LEU A 112 34.06 -1.83 -6.50
CA LEU A 112 33.11 -0.75 -6.17
C LEU A 112 33.56 0.60 -6.71
N GLY A 113 34.88 0.88 -6.72
CA GLY A 113 35.44 2.08 -7.32
C GLY A 113 35.15 2.16 -8.82
N LYS A 114 35.41 1.07 -9.55
CA LYS A 114 35.18 1.01 -11.00
C LYS A 114 33.70 1.03 -11.37
N LEU A 115 32.85 0.34 -10.60
CA LEU A 115 31.39 0.38 -10.75
C LEU A 115 30.86 1.81 -10.57
N ARG A 116 31.40 2.55 -9.59
CA ARG A 116 31.04 3.96 -9.40
C ARG A 116 31.43 4.81 -10.62
N GLU A 117 32.66 4.67 -11.11
CA GLU A 117 33.17 5.43 -12.27
C GLU A 117 32.35 5.16 -13.54
N CYS A 118 31.85 3.94 -13.73
CA CYS A 118 31.14 3.57 -14.94
C CYS A 118 29.62 3.70 -14.87
N TRP A 119 29.07 4.16 -13.75
CA TRP A 119 27.63 4.12 -13.50
C TRP A 119 26.81 4.77 -14.62
N THR A 120 27.22 5.96 -15.11
CA THR A 120 26.51 6.66 -16.19
C THR A 120 26.41 5.81 -17.46
N THR A 121 27.51 5.19 -17.89
CA THR A 121 27.55 4.31 -19.07
C THR A 121 26.70 3.07 -18.85
N LEU A 122 26.80 2.45 -17.67
CA LEU A 122 26.03 1.28 -17.32
C LEU A 122 24.52 1.58 -17.32
N CYS A 123 24.11 2.66 -16.67
CA CYS A 123 22.72 3.09 -16.59
C CYS A 123 22.13 3.32 -18.00
N MET A 124 22.86 4.00 -18.89
CA MET A 124 22.45 4.17 -20.28
C MET A 124 22.31 2.84 -21.02
N GLY A 125 23.22 1.90 -20.78
CA GLY A 125 23.13 0.55 -21.33
C GLY A 125 21.91 -0.22 -20.83
N LEU A 126 21.64 -0.17 -19.52
CA LEU A 126 20.46 -0.79 -18.90
C LEU A 126 19.17 -0.20 -19.47
N LEU A 127 19.10 1.12 -19.66
CA LEU A 127 17.94 1.81 -20.25
C LEU A 127 17.66 1.37 -21.68
N LEU A 128 18.69 1.27 -22.51
CA LEU A 128 18.52 0.79 -23.88
C LEU A 128 18.10 -0.67 -23.91
N TYR A 129 18.67 -1.49 -23.03
CA TYR A 129 18.30 -2.89 -22.94
C TYR A 129 16.86 -3.06 -22.44
N ALA A 130 16.41 -2.22 -21.51
CA ALA A 130 15.02 -2.16 -21.09
C ALA A 130 14.08 -1.72 -22.22
N ARG A 131 14.51 -0.81 -23.13
CA ARG A 131 13.70 -0.46 -24.30
C ARG A 131 13.44 -1.66 -25.22
N VAL A 132 14.40 -2.58 -25.34
CA VAL A 132 14.20 -3.84 -26.07
C VAL A 132 13.12 -4.67 -25.37
N LEU A 133 13.21 -4.78 -24.04
CA LEU A 133 12.23 -5.49 -23.21
C LEU A 133 10.81 -4.93 -23.41
N TYR A 134 10.67 -3.60 -23.44
CA TYR A 134 9.36 -2.95 -23.59
C TYR A 134 8.82 -2.97 -25.02
N ARG A 135 9.68 -2.98 -26.05
CA ARG A 135 9.24 -3.07 -27.46
C ARG A 135 8.65 -4.44 -27.79
N LYS A 136 9.18 -5.51 -27.22
CA LYS A 136 8.65 -6.88 -27.38
C LYS A 136 7.42 -7.13 -26.49
N GLY A 137 6.55 -6.13 -26.31
CA GLY A 137 5.40 -6.15 -25.40
C GLY A 137 4.38 -7.27 -25.64
N GLU A 138 4.53 -8.03 -26.73
CA GLU A 138 3.86 -9.31 -26.96
C GLU A 138 4.90 -10.43 -26.86
N PRO A 139 4.64 -11.49 -26.06
CA PRO A 139 5.51 -12.64 -26.00
C PRO A 139 5.61 -13.27 -27.40
N ALA A 140 6.73 -13.04 -28.07
CA ALA A 140 7.05 -13.80 -29.27
C ALA A 140 7.01 -15.30 -28.93
N PRO A 141 6.52 -16.17 -29.83
CA PRO A 141 6.49 -17.60 -29.60
C PRO A 141 7.89 -18.09 -29.21
N ALA A 142 7.95 -19.00 -28.23
CA ALA A 142 9.12 -19.38 -27.43
C ALA A 142 10.32 -20.00 -28.19
N THR A 143 10.38 -19.85 -29.51
CA THR A 143 11.34 -20.50 -30.40
C THR A 143 12.63 -19.71 -30.63
N GLU A 144 12.78 -18.51 -30.05
CA GLU A 144 14.03 -17.74 -30.15
C GLU A 144 14.67 -17.53 -28.78
N ASN A 145 15.95 -17.92 -28.66
CA ASN A 145 16.78 -18.02 -27.45
C ASN A 145 16.94 -16.74 -26.58
N GLU A 146 16.20 -15.67 -26.85
CA GLU A 146 16.28 -14.41 -26.11
C GLU A 146 14.96 -14.15 -25.38
N SER A 147 14.69 -14.91 -24.32
CA SER A 147 13.48 -14.71 -23.54
C SER A 147 13.54 -13.34 -22.82
N PRO A 148 12.45 -12.55 -22.83
CA PRO A 148 12.32 -11.32 -22.03
C PRO A 148 12.72 -11.50 -20.56
N GLY A 149 12.57 -12.72 -20.02
CA GLY A 149 12.99 -13.04 -18.66
C GLY A 149 14.49 -12.96 -18.42
N HIS A 150 15.35 -13.38 -19.35
CA HIS A 150 16.80 -13.22 -19.20
C HIS A 150 17.19 -11.74 -19.14
N THR A 151 16.60 -10.93 -20.01
CA THR A 151 16.83 -9.47 -20.07
C THR A 151 16.43 -8.81 -18.75
N PHE A 152 15.19 -9.05 -18.31
CA PHE A 152 14.65 -8.54 -17.06
C PHE A 152 15.54 -8.94 -15.88
N THR A 153 15.91 -10.22 -15.82
CA THR A 153 16.75 -10.77 -14.76
C THR A 153 18.09 -10.08 -14.68
N ALA A 154 18.80 -9.97 -15.80
CA ALA A 154 20.13 -9.38 -15.81
C ALA A 154 20.10 -7.91 -15.38
N ILE A 155 19.10 -7.14 -15.83
CA ILE A 155 18.94 -5.74 -15.41
C ILE A 155 18.72 -5.66 -13.89
N VAL A 156 17.80 -6.47 -13.34
CA VAL A 156 17.51 -6.41 -11.91
C VAL A 156 18.70 -6.87 -11.07
N THR A 157 19.40 -7.94 -11.48
CA THR A 157 20.62 -8.38 -10.79
C THR A 157 21.61 -7.22 -10.66
N VAL A 158 21.90 -6.52 -11.76
CA VAL A 158 22.81 -5.36 -11.74
C VAL A 158 22.33 -4.30 -10.76
N LEU A 159 21.05 -3.91 -10.83
CA LEU A 159 20.49 -2.89 -9.96
C LEU A 159 20.57 -3.27 -8.47
N GLN A 160 20.36 -4.54 -8.13
CA GLN A 160 20.47 -5.02 -6.75
C GLN A 160 21.88 -4.91 -6.20
N ILE A 161 22.90 -5.17 -7.04
CA ILE A 161 24.28 -5.01 -6.58
C ILE A 161 24.55 -3.56 -6.21
N TYR A 162 24.13 -2.63 -7.06
CA TYR A 162 24.23 -1.21 -6.75
C TYR A 162 23.46 -0.86 -5.48
N ALA A 163 22.32 -1.50 -5.27
CA ALA A 163 21.48 -1.27 -4.12
C ALA A 163 22.00 -1.93 -2.82
N GLY A 164 22.91 -2.91 -2.92
CA GLY A 164 23.53 -3.60 -1.79
C GLY A 164 24.63 -2.80 -1.09
N GLU A 165 25.21 -1.80 -1.75
CA GLU A 165 26.33 -1.00 -1.24
C GLU A 165 25.96 0.48 -1.21
N GLU A 166 26.02 1.10 -0.02
CA GLU A 166 25.47 2.45 0.21
C GLU A 166 26.01 3.51 -0.76
N SER A 167 27.31 3.42 -1.10
CA SER A 167 27.94 4.38 -2.00
C SER A 167 27.53 4.22 -3.48
N LEU A 168 27.17 3.02 -3.91
CA LEU A 168 26.61 2.76 -5.24
C LEU A 168 25.13 3.08 -5.27
N LEU A 169 24.43 2.78 -4.19
CA LEU A 169 23.01 3.09 -3.99
C LEU A 169 22.74 4.59 -4.07
N ALA A 170 23.66 5.41 -3.54
CA ALA A 170 23.60 6.87 -3.70
C ALA A 170 23.63 7.29 -5.18
N LEU A 171 24.35 6.59 -6.06
CA LEU A 171 24.34 6.86 -7.50
C LEU A 171 22.98 6.56 -8.11
N VAL A 172 22.40 5.40 -7.79
CA VAL A 172 21.06 5.01 -8.26
C VAL A 172 20.01 6.03 -7.82
N ARG A 173 20.03 6.42 -6.54
CA ARG A 173 19.11 7.42 -5.95
C ARG A 173 19.19 8.79 -6.62
N ASN A 174 20.38 9.16 -7.07
CA ASN A 174 20.64 10.48 -7.67
C ASN A 174 20.54 10.47 -9.20
N THR A 175 20.15 9.35 -9.82
CA THR A 175 20.00 9.23 -11.28
C THR A 175 18.52 9.01 -11.62
N PRO A 176 17.78 10.06 -12.03
CA PRO A 176 16.35 9.97 -12.31
C PRO A 176 15.97 8.87 -13.31
N GLU A 177 16.81 8.65 -14.33
CA GLU A 177 16.58 7.63 -15.35
C GLU A 177 16.65 6.22 -14.77
N ALA A 178 17.53 5.99 -13.79
CA ALA A 178 17.61 4.70 -13.10
C ALA A 178 16.37 4.46 -12.23
N LEU A 179 15.86 5.49 -11.55
CA LEU A 179 14.60 5.39 -10.79
C LEU A 179 13.42 5.07 -11.72
N ASN A 180 13.34 5.75 -12.87
CA ASN A 180 12.32 5.47 -13.88
C ASN A 180 12.46 4.05 -14.44
N LEU A 181 13.69 3.58 -14.69
CA LEU A 181 13.93 2.20 -15.11
C LEU A 181 13.41 1.20 -14.07
N ILE A 182 13.77 1.37 -12.80
CA ILE A 182 13.30 0.48 -11.71
C ILE A 182 11.77 0.47 -11.66
N PHE A 183 11.14 1.64 -11.77
CA PHE A 183 9.68 1.72 -11.81
C PHE A 183 9.09 0.96 -12.99
N ASN A 184 9.58 1.19 -14.21
CA ASN A 184 9.07 0.52 -15.40
C ASN A 184 9.28 -0.99 -15.33
N LEU A 185 10.37 -1.48 -14.73
CA LEU A 185 10.55 -2.90 -14.45
C LEU A 185 9.49 -3.40 -13.47
N TRP A 186 9.14 -2.61 -12.46
CA TRP A 186 8.13 -2.99 -11.47
C TRP A 186 6.72 -3.06 -12.07
N VAL A 187 6.38 -2.14 -12.98
CA VAL A 187 5.16 -2.22 -13.82
C VAL A 187 5.20 -3.44 -14.74
N PHE A 188 6.35 -3.69 -15.36
CA PHE A 188 6.54 -4.78 -16.30
C PHE A 188 6.36 -6.15 -15.63
N GLU A 189 6.84 -6.30 -14.40
CA GLU A 189 6.64 -7.50 -13.58
C GLU A 189 5.14 -7.80 -13.36
N ILE A 190 4.28 -6.78 -13.27
CA ILE A 190 2.82 -6.97 -13.23
C ILE A 190 2.30 -7.52 -14.56
N LYS A 191 2.77 -7.02 -15.68
CA LYS A 191 2.31 -7.50 -16.99
C LYS A 191 2.79 -8.93 -17.28
N HIS A 192 3.91 -9.34 -16.67
CA HIS A 192 4.54 -10.64 -16.90
C HIS A 192 4.84 -11.40 -15.59
N PRO A 193 3.81 -11.90 -14.88
CA PRO A 193 3.98 -12.55 -13.56
C PRO A 193 4.95 -13.74 -13.55
N HIS A 194 5.05 -14.47 -14.66
CA HIS A 194 5.95 -15.62 -14.79
C HIS A 194 7.43 -15.25 -14.63
N LEU A 195 7.79 -13.98 -14.86
CA LEU A 195 9.18 -13.50 -14.69
C LEU A 195 9.60 -13.53 -13.23
N SER A 196 8.71 -13.19 -12.30
CA SER A 196 8.98 -13.29 -10.87
C SER A 196 9.22 -14.73 -10.45
N THR A 197 8.48 -15.69 -11.02
CA THR A 197 8.64 -17.12 -10.76
C THR A 197 9.97 -17.64 -11.29
N GLN A 198 10.32 -17.33 -12.55
CA GLN A 198 11.61 -17.70 -13.15
C GLN A 198 12.80 -17.15 -12.34
N LEU A 199 12.66 -15.93 -11.83
CA LEU A 199 13.65 -15.32 -10.97
C LEU A 199 13.77 -16.00 -9.61
N ALA A 200 12.65 -16.37 -9.00
CA ALA A 200 12.67 -17.12 -7.74
C ALA A 200 13.36 -18.49 -7.94
N GLU A 201 13.13 -19.15 -9.06
CA GLU A 201 13.81 -20.42 -9.42
C GLU A 201 15.31 -20.23 -9.63
N MET A 202 15.72 -19.14 -10.30
CA MET A 202 17.14 -18.83 -10.53
C MET A 202 17.86 -18.38 -9.26
N PHE A 203 17.13 -17.82 -8.30
CA PHE A 203 17.66 -17.23 -7.06
C PHE A 203 16.83 -17.69 -5.84
N PRO A 204 16.94 -18.98 -5.44
CA PRO A 204 16.09 -19.57 -4.41
C PRO A 204 16.29 -18.98 -3.01
N GLU A 205 17.46 -18.38 -2.74
CA GLU A 205 17.71 -17.74 -1.45
C GLU A 205 17.27 -16.27 -1.50
N SER A 206 16.06 -15.98 -0.99
CA SER A 206 15.56 -14.65 -0.60
C SER A 206 15.23 -13.63 -1.70
N PHE A 207 15.11 -14.06 -2.96
CA PHE A 207 15.14 -13.13 -4.08
C PHE A 207 13.75 -12.71 -4.61
N LYS A 208 13.31 -11.50 -4.27
CA LYS A 208 12.21 -10.81 -4.98
C LYS A 208 12.73 -9.53 -5.64
N PRO A 209 12.89 -9.51 -6.97
CA PRO A 209 13.85 -8.63 -7.65
C PRO A 209 13.53 -7.13 -7.55
N THR A 210 12.36 -6.68 -8.00
CA THR A 210 12.11 -5.25 -8.22
C THR A 210 11.68 -4.53 -6.94
N ALA A 211 10.90 -5.20 -6.10
CA ALA A 211 10.48 -4.70 -4.79
C ALA A 211 11.68 -4.45 -3.86
N THR A 212 12.66 -5.35 -3.89
CA THR A 212 13.88 -5.24 -3.09
C THR A 212 14.77 -4.10 -3.59
N VAL A 213 14.94 -3.92 -4.91
CA VAL A 213 15.67 -2.76 -5.44
C VAL A 213 14.98 -1.46 -5.02
N LEU A 214 13.64 -1.41 -5.11
CA LEU A 214 12.86 -0.23 -4.73
C LEU A 214 13.00 0.07 -3.23
N LEU A 215 12.94 -0.94 -2.37
CA LEU A 215 13.13 -0.80 -0.92
C LEU A 215 14.57 -0.44 -0.52
N LEU A 216 15.56 -0.97 -1.23
CA LEU A 216 16.95 -0.59 -1.01
C LEU A 216 17.17 0.87 -1.42
N VAL A 217 16.61 1.30 -2.54
CA VAL A 217 16.62 2.71 -2.97
C VAL A 217 15.92 3.64 -1.97
N THR A 218 15.03 3.15 -1.11
CA THR A 218 14.32 3.99 -0.14
C THR A 218 14.67 3.76 1.33
N ARG A 219 15.68 2.92 1.62
CA ARG A 219 16.02 2.45 2.98
C ARG A 219 16.35 3.53 4.03
N LYS A 220 16.88 4.71 3.64
CA LYS A 220 17.45 5.67 4.61
C LYS A 220 16.47 6.73 5.11
N ASP A 221 15.58 7.25 4.27
CA ASP A 221 14.48 8.09 4.72
C ASP A 221 13.41 8.19 3.61
N PRO A 222 12.15 7.76 3.85
CA PRO A 222 11.05 8.05 2.93
C PRO A 222 10.84 9.54 2.70
N ALA A 223 11.23 10.43 3.62
CA ALA A 223 11.07 11.87 3.45
C ALA A 223 11.97 12.44 2.34
N ASP A 224 13.20 11.95 2.21
CA ASP A 224 14.19 12.51 1.27
C ASP A 224 13.98 12.04 -0.18
N HIS A 225 13.61 10.76 -0.35
CA HIS A 225 13.50 10.14 -1.66
C HIS A 225 12.06 9.86 -2.09
N GLY A 226 11.11 9.87 -1.15
CA GLY A 226 9.69 9.72 -1.42
C GLY A 226 9.19 10.72 -2.46
N PRO A 227 9.46 12.04 -2.33
CA PRO A 227 9.00 13.03 -3.29
C PRO A 227 9.53 12.80 -4.72
N LYS A 228 10.81 12.44 -4.88
CA LYS A 228 11.41 12.17 -6.19
C LYS A 228 10.85 10.90 -6.83
N LEU A 229 10.63 9.87 -6.02
CA LEU A 229 9.99 8.65 -6.49
C LEU A 229 8.53 8.93 -6.86
N VAL A 230 7.82 9.67 -6.03
CA VAL A 230 6.46 10.17 -6.28
C VAL A 230 6.40 11.00 -7.55
N GLU A 231 7.37 11.86 -7.81
CA GLU A 231 7.41 12.70 -9.03
C GLU A 231 7.59 11.82 -10.27
N ALA A 232 8.51 10.85 -10.22
CA ALA A 232 8.67 9.85 -11.27
C ALA A 232 7.40 8.99 -11.46
N LEU A 233 6.63 8.78 -10.39
CA LEU A 233 5.36 8.06 -10.39
C LEU A 233 4.17 8.94 -10.84
N ALA A 234 4.24 10.25 -10.64
CA ALA A 234 3.13 11.18 -10.85
C ALA A 234 2.87 11.43 -12.34
N SER A 235 3.83 11.14 -13.22
CA SER A 235 3.59 11.17 -14.67
C SER A 235 2.50 10.19 -15.12
N ASP A 236 2.22 9.14 -14.33
CA ASP A 236 1.07 8.26 -14.49
C ASP A 236 0.40 7.99 -13.12
N GLN A 237 -0.42 8.94 -12.68
CA GLN A 237 -1.10 8.89 -11.37
C GLN A 237 -1.94 7.61 -11.15
N ARG A 238 -2.45 6.99 -12.22
CA ARG A 238 -3.22 5.73 -12.10
C ARG A 238 -2.30 4.54 -11.90
N GLY A 239 -1.16 4.53 -12.59
CA GLY A 239 -0.13 3.50 -12.44
C GLY A 239 0.52 3.50 -11.06
N SER A 240 0.73 4.67 -10.45
CA SER A 240 1.52 4.78 -9.22
C SER A 240 0.93 4.07 -8.00
N ALA A 241 -0.39 4.17 -7.80
CA ALA A 241 -1.11 3.44 -6.75
C ALA A 241 -1.37 1.98 -7.13
N PHE A 242 -1.64 1.72 -8.42
CA PHE A 242 -2.05 0.39 -8.89
C PHE A 242 -0.95 -0.64 -8.74
N VAL A 243 0.28 -0.25 -9.09
CA VAL A 243 1.42 -1.14 -9.14
C VAL A 243 1.75 -1.76 -7.75
N PRO A 244 1.97 -0.98 -6.68
CA PRO A 244 2.20 -1.57 -5.36
C PRO A 244 1.06 -2.44 -4.86
N LEU A 245 -0.19 -2.04 -5.12
CA LEU A 245 -1.36 -2.78 -4.67
C LEU A 245 -1.48 -4.12 -5.40
N GLU A 246 -1.18 -4.16 -6.69
CA GLU A 246 -1.23 -5.41 -7.47
C GLU A 246 -0.12 -6.38 -7.06
N HIS A 247 1.08 -5.87 -6.79
CA HIS A 247 2.15 -6.68 -6.19
C HIS A 247 1.80 -7.19 -4.79
N MET A 248 1.08 -6.39 -3.99
CA MET A 248 0.58 -6.83 -2.70
C MET A 248 -0.42 -7.99 -2.86
N ARG A 249 -1.38 -7.89 -3.81
CA ARG A 249 -2.33 -8.97 -4.11
C ARG A 249 -1.61 -10.26 -4.49
N ARG A 250 -0.56 -10.18 -5.31
CA ARG A 250 0.26 -11.35 -5.66
C ARG A 250 0.99 -11.94 -4.46
N SER A 251 1.52 -11.08 -3.59
CA SER A 251 2.18 -11.53 -2.36
C SER A 251 1.19 -12.25 -1.44
N ILE A 252 -0.05 -11.77 -1.34
CA ILE A 252 -1.15 -12.42 -0.61
C ILE A 252 -1.44 -13.81 -1.21
N LEU A 253 -1.62 -13.90 -2.53
CA LEU A 253 -1.88 -15.17 -3.20
C LEU A 253 -0.73 -16.17 -3.00
N SER A 254 0.52 -15.70 -3.09
CA SER A 254 1.72 -16.50 -2.83
C SER A 254 1.73 -17.06 -1.41
N ILE A 255 1.35 -16.27 -0.39
CA ILE A 255 1.27 -16.73 0.99
C ILE A 255 0.22 -17.84 1.13
N TYR A 256 -0.95 -17.68 0.52
CA TYR A 256 -1.99 -18.70 0.60
C TYR A 256 -1.65 -19.99 -0.17
N GLN A 257 -0.95 -19.89 -1.29
CA GLN A 257 -0.60 -21.03 -2.13
C GLN A 257 0.60 -21.81 -1.58
N TYR A 258 1.62 -21.11 -1.06
CA TYR A 258 2.91 -21.73 -0.73
C TYR A 258 3.24 -21.67 0.76
N GLY A 259 2.50 -20.92 1.58
CA GLY A 259 2.81 -20.72 3.00
C GLY A 259 4.05 -19.86 3.28
N GLU A 260 4.78 -19.46 2.25
CA GLU A 260 5.96 -18.62 2.38
C GLU A 260 5.54 -17.15 2.56
N ILE A 261 6.07 -16.50 3.60
CA ILE A 261 5.88 -15.06 3.83
C ILE A 261 7.02 -14.32 3.14
N PRO A 262 6.77 -13.62 2.02
CA PRO A 262 7.79 -12.81 1.38
C PRO A 262 7.93 -11.47 2.12
N ALA A 263 8.34 -11.52 3.38
CA ALA A 263 8.32 -10.39 4.30
C ALA A 263 9.06 -9.18 3.73
N ASP A 264 10.24 -9.35 3.15
CA ASP A 264 10.99 -8.23 2.58
C ASP A 264 10.26 -7.56 1.41
N ALA A 265 9.59 -8.33 0.55
CA ALA A 265 8.81 -7.78 -0.55
C ALA A 265 7.53 -7.08 -0.06
N MET A 266 6.81 -7.67 0.89
CA MET A 266 5.64 -7.02 1.48
C MET A 266 6.03 -5.74 2.21
N HIS A 267 7.14 -5.75 2.94
CA HIS A 267 7.67 -4.57 3.58
C HIS A 267 8.01 -3.48 2.55
N ALA A 268 8.61 -3.85 1.42
CA ALA A 268 8.84 -2.94 0.30
C ALA A 268 7.54 -2.32 -0.20
N HIS A 269 6.56 -3.14 -0.57
CA HIS A 269 5.30 -2.65 -1.10
C HIS A 269 4.60 -1.71 -0.10
N LEU A 270 4.55 -2.07 1.19
CA LEU A 270 4.00 -1.20 2.24
C LEU A 270 4.77 0.10 2.40
N PHE A 271 6.11 0.04 2.37
CA PHE A 271 6.93 1.23 2.44
C PHE A 271 6.57 2.20 1.31
N HIS A 272 6.45 1.71 0.08
CA HIS A 272 6.08 2.56 -1.06
C HIS A 272 4.65 3.08 -0.95
N LEU A 273 3.70 2.26 -0.50
CA LEU A 273 2.34 2.73 -0.20
C LEU A 273 2.34 3.85 0.84
N THR A 274 3.13 3.74 1.91
CA THR A 274 3.25 4.79 2.92
C THR A 274 3.96 6.04 2.40
N ALA A 275 4.94 5.91 1.51
CA ALA A 275 5.64 7.04 0.90
C ALA A 275 4.74 7.79 -0.11
N LEU A 276 3.94 7.04 -0.88
CA LEU A 276 2.93 7.58 -1.79
C LEU A 276 1.81 8.32 -1.06
N HIS A 277 1.68 8.17 0.26
CA HIS A 277 0.61 8.79 1.03
C HIS A 277 0.51 10.30 0.77
N THR A 278 1.62 11.02 0.85
CA THR A 278 1.59 12.49 0.88
C THR A 278 1.00 13.10 -0.39
N THR A 279 1.03 12.38 -1.50
CA THR A 279 0.64 12.89 -2.83
C THR A 279 -0.44 12.06 -3.52
N ALA A 280 -0.59 10.79 -3.16
CA ALA A 280 -1.50 9.84 -3.80
C ALA A 280 -2.44 9.14 -2.82
N ALA A 281 -2.60 9.63 -1.59
CA ALA A 281 -3.54 9.08 -0.60
C ALA A 281 -4.94 8.85 -1.18
N HIS A 282 -5.47 9.81 -1.94
CA HIS A 282 -6.78 9.68 -2.56
C HIS A 282 -6.84 8.51 -3.56
N HIS A 283 -5.87 8.40 -4.47
CA HIS A 283 -5.79 7.31 -5.45
C HIS A 283 -5.61 5.94 -4.79
N LEU A 284 -4.84 5.86 -3.71
CA LEU A 284 -4.70 4.63 -2.91
C LEU A 284 -6.04 4.19 -2.32
N LEU A 285 -6.81 5.12 -1.74
CA LEU A 285 -8.12 4.82 -1.18
C LEU A 285 -9.11 4.37 -2.27
N LEU A 286 -9.05 4.96 -3.47
CA LEU A 286 -9.90 4.57 -4.59
C LEU A 286 -9.62 3.17 -5.15
N GLN A 287 -8.43 2.62 -4.88
CA GLN A 287 -8.02 1.31 -5.35
C GLN A 287 -8.09 0.26 -4.24
N ASP A 288 -8.93 0.47 -3.24
CA ASP A 288 -9.18 -0.44 -2.12
C ASP A 288 -7.91 -0.80 -1.34
N SER A 289 -6.95 0.13 -1.25
CA SER A 289 -5.67 -0.11 -0.56
C SER A 289 -5.86 -0.56 0.89
N VAL A 290 -6.84 -0.01 1.60
CA VAL A 290 -7.14 -0.39 3.00
C VAL A 290 -7.54 -1.85 3.09
N ARG A 291 -8.47 -2.30 2.22
CA ARG A 291 -8.85 -3.71 2.12
C ARG A 291 -7.64 -4.59 1.81
N ILE A 292 -6.84 -4.24 0.81
CA ILE A 292 -5.70 -5.06 0.37
C ILE A 292 -4.63 -5.16 1.48
N VAL A 293 -4.37 -4.06 2.20
CA VAL A 293 -3.44 -4.06 3.34
C VAL A 293 -4.00 -4.89 4.50
N THR A 294 -5.31 -4.87 4.73
CA THR A 294 -5.93 -5.74 5.73
C THR A 294 -5.91 -7.22 5.31
N GLU A 295 -6.18 -7.55 4.06
CA GLU A 295 -6.04 -8.91 3.51
C GLU A 295 -4.60 -9.40 3.62
N ALA A 296 -3.62 -8.51 3.38
CA ALA A 296 -2.21 -8.78 3.61
C ALA A 296 -1.90 -9.06 5.08
N LEU A 297 -2.43 -8.26 6.01
CA LEU A 297 -2.31 -8.50 7.44
C LEU A 297 -2.88 -9.89 7.81
N MET A 298 -4.07 -10.21 7.30
CA MET A 298 -4.72 -11.50 7.52
C MET A 298 -3.93 -12.67 6.96
N ALA A 299 -3.37 -12.55 5.75
CA ALA A 299 -2.58 -13.59 5.12
C ALA A 299 -1.30 -13.87 5.91
N VAL A 300 -0.57 -12.81 6.28
CA VAL A 300 0.68 -12.90 7.05
C VAL A 300 0.43 -13.45 8.45
N THR A 301 -0.57 -12.94 9.16
CA THR A 301 -0.83 -13.34 10.55
C THR A 301 -1.47 -14.73 10.66
N SER A 302 -2.01 -15.27 9.56
CA SER A 302 -2.54 -16.63 9.52
C SER A 302 -1.46 -17.70 9.33
N GLN A 303 -0.23 -17.32 8.99
CA GLN A 303 0.88 -18.27 8.97
C GLN A 303 1.31 -18.64 10.40
N PRO A 304 1.81 -19.87 10.62
CA PRO A 304 2.37 -20.25 11.91
C PRO A 304 3.57 -19.37 12.26
N PHE A 305 3.71 -19.06 13.55
CA PHE A 305 4.89 -18.33 14.02
C PHE A 305 6.16 -19.13 13.74
N ASP A 306 7.12 -18.50 13.08
CA ASP A 306 8.44 -19.06 12.79
C ASP A 306 9.51 -18.05 13.22
N SER A 307 10.45 -18.49 14.06
CA SER A 307 11.51 -17.65 14.60
C SER A 307 12.48 -17.16 13.52
N ALA A 308 12.67 -17.91 12.43
CA ALA A 308 13.56 -17.51 11.34
C ALA A 308 12.99 -16.31 10.56
N THR A 309 11.68 -16.29 10.34
CA THR A 309 10.99 -15.20 9.61
C THR A 309 10.40 -14.12 10.53
N ALA A 310 10.35 -14.34 11.85
CA ALA A 310 9.70 -13.48 12.83
C ALA A 310 10.07 -12.00 12.67
N GLN A 311 11.36 -11.67 12.53
CA GLN A 311 11.76 -10.27 12.42
C GLN A 311 11.22 -9.58 11.17
N GLY A 312 11.27 -10.24 10.01
CA GLY A 312 10.74 -9.70 8.75
C GLY A 312 9.23 -9.55 8.83
N THR A 313 8.55 -10.58 9.31
CA THR A 313 7.09 -10.62 9.47
C THR A 313 6.59 -9.53 10.42
N THR A 314 7.23 -9.37 11.58
CA THR A 314 6.85 -8.34 12.55
C THR A 314 7.05 -6.92 12.00
N ARG A 315 8.10 -6.68 11.19
CA ARG A 315 8.25 -5.39 10.47
C ARG A 315 7.12 -5.14 9.48
N CYS A 316 6.65 -6.17 8.78
CA CYS A 316 5.52 -6.06 7.85
C CYS A 316 4.24 -5.71 8.60
N ILE A 317 3.92 -6.47 9.65
CA ILE A 317 2.74 -6.24 10.50
C ILE A 317 2.76 -4.81 11.03
N ARG A 318 3.90 -4.32 11.54
CA ARG A 318 4.04 -2.93 11.98
C ARG A 318 3.64 -1.92 10.90
N ARG A 319 4.20 -2.06 9.70
CA ARG A 319 3.90 -1.14 8.60
C ARG A 319 2.44 -1.22 8.16
N MET A 320 1.82 -2.40 8.21
CA MET A 320 0.39 -2.55 7.95
C MET A 320 -0.44 -1.85 9.02
N CYS A 321 -0.15 -2.06 10.31
CA CYS A 321 -0.84 -1.38 11.41
C CYS A 321 -0.69 0.14 11.31
N ALA A 322 0.53 0.66 11.12
CA ALA A 322 0.77 2.08 10.93
C ALA A 322 0.01 2.66 9.73
N TYR A 323 -0.02 1.94 8.60
CA TYR A 323 -0.81 2.32 7.43
C TYR A 323 -2.31 2.37 7.79
N LEU A 324 -2.83 1.33 8.42
CA LEU A 324 -4.23 1.23 8.81
C LEU A 324 -4.63 2.31 9.83
N CYS A 325 -3.82 2.61 10.84
CA CYS A 325 -4.08 3.70 11.79
C CYS A 325 -4.31 5.03 11.07
N LYS A 326 -3.51 5.27 10.02
CA LYS A 326 -3.58 6.49 9.21
C LYS A 326 -4.81 6.54 8.31
N TYR A 327 -5.15 5.43 7.66
CA TYR A 327 -6.13 5.41 6.56
C TYR A 327 -7.50 4.86 6.92
N VAL A 328 -7.62 4.05 7.97
CA VAL A 328 -8.92 3.55 8.42
C VAL A 328 -9.75 4.73 8.91
N ALA A 329 -9.21 5.56 9.80
CA ALA A 329 -9.89 6.78 10.23
C ALA A 329 -9.91 7.87 9.13
N GLY A 330 -8.82 8.01 8.37
CA GLY A 330 -8.73 9.03 7.32
C GLY A 330 -9.68 8.79 6.14
N GLY A 331 -9.90 7.54 5.73
CA GLY A 331 -10.73 7.20 4.57
C GLY A 331 -12.25 7.20 4.84
N GLY A 332 -12.66 7.50 6.07
CA GLY A 332 -14.08 7.53 6.46
C GLY A 332 -14.72 6.14 6.49
N LEU A 333 -16.06 6.09 6.47
CA LEU A 333 -16.82 4.85 6.68
C LEU A 333 -16.53 3.75 5.65
N VAL A 334 -16.21 4.12 4.41
CA VAL A 334 -15.91 3.15 3.36
C VAL A 334 -14.65 2.36 3.72
N SER A 335 -13.57 3.03 4.08
CA SER A 335 -12.30 2.39 4.46
C SER A 335 -12.42 1.57 5.75
N LEU A 336 -13.17 2.07 6.73
CA LEU A 336 -13.51 1.32 7.94
C LEU A 336 -14.21 0.01 7.62
N ASN A 337 -15.33 0.08 6.89
CA ASN A 337 -16.09 -1.10 6.50
C ASN A 337 -15.24 -2.08 5.68
N GLN A 338 -14.46 -1.58 4.73
CA GLN A 338 -13.52 -2.39 3.94
C GLN A 338 -12.51 -3.14 4.81
N SER A 339 -11.93 -2.48 5.81
CA SER A 339 -10.98 -3.11 6.72
C SER A 339 -11.65 -4.17 7.61
N LEU A 340 -12.83 -3.87 8.17
CA LEU A 340 -13.54 -4.81 9.03
C LEU A 340 -14.00 -6.05 8.25
N GLU A 341 -14.57 -5.86 7.05
CA GLU A 341 -14.99 -6.93 6.16
C GLU A 341 -13.80 -7.80 5.70
N ALA A 342 -12.64 -7.17 5.47
CA ALA A 342 -11.39 -7.87 5.16
C ALA A 342 -10.76 -8.62 6.35
N GLY A 343 -11.39 -8.59 7.53
CA GLY A 343 -10.97 -9.35 8.70
C GLY A 343 -10.00 -8.62 9.62
N LEU A 344 -9.99 -7.27 9.65
CA LEU A 344 -9.08 -6.48 10.48
C LEU A 344 -9.00 -6.97 11.93
N LEU A 345 -10.14 -7.19 12.59
CA LEU A 345 -10.18 -7.59 14.00
C LEU A 345 -9.52 -8.96 14.23
N VAL A 346 -9.77 -9.93 13.33
CA VAL A 346 -9.15 -11.26 13.40
C VAL A 346 -7.64 -11.15 13.14
N GLY A 347 -7.23 -10.31 12.18
CA GLY A 347 -5.83 -10.11 11.83
C GLY A 347 -5.02 -9.49 12.96
N LEU A 348 -5.60 -8.50 13.67
CA LEU A 348 -4.94 -7.87 14.83
C LEU A 348 -4.71 -8.86 15.97
N LEU A 349 -5.67 -9.76 16.24
CA LEU A 349 -5.50 -10.79 17.27
C LEU A 349 -4.49 -11.87 16.85
N LYS A 350 -4.54 -12.32 15.59
CA LYS A 350 -3.56 -13.26 15.04
C LYS A 350 -2.16 -12.67 14.94
N ALA A 351 -2.02 -11.36 14.90
CA ALA A 351 -0.71 -10.69 14.94
C ALA A 351 0.00 -10.89 16.29
N HIS A 352 -0.74 -11.13 17.37
CA HIS A 352 -0.21 -11.12 18.73
C HIS A 352 1.08 -11.94 18.95
N PRO A 353 1.20 -13.22 18.51
CA PRO A 353 2.43 -14.00 18.67
C PRO A 353 3.65 -13.34 18.03
N TRP A 354 3.47 -12.68 16.89
CA TRP A 354 4.51 -11.95 16.18
C TRP A 354 4.93 -10.68 16.93
N LEU A 355 3.97 -9.99 17.56
CA LEU A 355 4.23 -8.77 18.35
C LEU A 355 5.03 -9.09 19.61
N LYS A 356 4.69 -10.19 20.29
CA LYS A 356 5.33 -10.62 21.54
C LYS A 356 6.82 -10.90 21.38
N SER A 357 7.24 -11.43 20.21
CA SER A 357 8.62 -11.90 20.00
C SER A 357 9.69 -10.80 19.99
N GLN A 358 9.31 -9.53 19.75
CA GLN A 358 10.26 -8.44 19.49
C GLN A 358 10.43 -7.44 20.64
N SER A 359 9.77 -7.66 21.79
CA SER A 359 9.77 -6.77 22.97
C SER A 359 9.51 -5.27 22.68
N SER A 360 9.05 -4.95 21.47
CA SER A 360 8.87 -3.58 20.97
C SER A 360 7.48 -3.07 21.34
N THR A 361 7.40 -2.36 22.46
CA THR A 361 6.18 -1.70 22.95
C THR A 361 5.49 -0.83 21.88
N ALA A 362 6.26 -0.11 21.05
CA ALA A 362 5.69 0.78 20.03
C ALA A 362 4.77 0.06 19.01
N LEU A 363 5.12 -1.16 18.60
CA LEU A 363 4.32 -1.92 17.64
C LEU A 363 3.01 -2.41 18.27
N TYR A 364 3.12 -2.90 19.49
CA TYR A 364 1.97 -3.30 20.27
C TYR A 364 0.99 -2.12 20.42
N GLU A 365 1.49 -0.92 20.70
CA GLU A 365 0.68 0.29 20.81
C GLU A 365 -0.01 0.68 19.48
N GLU A 366 0.65 0.53 18.33
CA GLU A 366 0.02 0.79 17.03
C GLU A 366 -1.18 -0.15 16.75
N ALA A 367 -1.01 -1.45 17.02
CA ALA A 367 -2.10 -2.42 16.87
C ALA A 367 -3.23 -2.16 17.89
N ALA A 368 -2.88 -1.84 19.13
CA ALA A 368 -3.83 -1.51 20.18
C ALA A 368 -4.59 -0.20 19.90
N ALA A 369 -3.93 0.80 19.29
CA ALA A 369 -4.54 2.06 18.91
C ALA A 369 -5.68 1.87 17.89
N LEU A 370 -5.59 0.88 17.00
CA LEU A 370 -6.72 0.56 16.11
C LEU A 370 -7.97 0.17 16.92
N LEU A 371 -7.82 -0.69 17.93
CA LEU A 371 -8.91 -1.16 18.78
C LEU A 371 -9.43 -0.10 19.75
N THR A 372 -8.57 0.80 20.22
CA THR A 372 -8.89 1.69 21.35
C THR A 372 -9.07 3.15 20.97
N VAL A 373 -8.52 3.58 19.83
CA VAL A 373 -8.55 4.98 19.39
C VAL A 373 -9.28 5.12 18.06
N HIS A 374 -8.94 4.31 17.06
CA HIS A 374 -9.41 4.55 15.69
C HIS A 374 -10.77 3.94 15.38
N LEU A 375 -11.07 2.72 15.83
CA LEU A 375 -12.35 2.05 15.56
C LEU A 375 -13.51 2.51 16.45
N PRO A 376 -13.35 2.66 17.78
CA PRO A 376 -14.47 2.94 18.68
C PRO A 376 -15.31 4.18 18.31
N PRO A 377 -14.72 5.33 17.94
CA PRO A 377 -15.45 6.52 17.49
C PRO A 377 -16.51 6.26 16.41
N TYR A 378 -16.29 5.26 15.56
CA TYR A 378 -17.14 4.96 14.41
C TYR A 378 -18.19 3.89 14.70
N LEU A 379 -18.22 3.30 15.89
CA LEU A 379 -19.25 2.32 16.26
C LEU A 379 -20.64 2.96 16.43
N ILE A 380 -20.73 4.28 16.44
CA ILE A 380 -21.98 5.04 16.36
C ILE A 380 -22.69 4.89 15.01
N TYR A 381 -22.01 4.37 13.99
CA TYR A 381 -22.58 4.12 12.67
C TYR A 381 -22.96 2.64 12.55
N ILE A 382 -24.22 2.37 12.22
CA ILE A 382 -24.77 1.02 12.23
C ILE A 382 -24.07 0.11 11.22
N SER A 383 -23.62 0.66 10.09
CA SER A 383 -22.86 -0.07 9.07
C SER A 383 -21.54 -0.62 9.61
N VAL A 384 -20.79 0.20 10.37
CA VAL A 384 -19.52 -0.18 11.01
C VAL A 384 -19.78 -1.14 12.16
N LEU A 385 -20.78 -0.85 13.00
CA LEU A 385 -21.15 -1.70 14.12
C LEU A 385 -21.49 -3.13 13.69
N ARG A 386 -22.24 -3.28 12.59
CA ARG A 386 -22.57 -4.60 11.99
C ARG A 386 -21.30 -5.38 11.63
N GLN A 387 -20.37 -4.73 10.94
CA GLN A 387 -19.12 -5.37 10.51
C GLN A 387 -18.22 -5.72 11.70
N ALA A 388 -18.15 -4.85 12.71
CA ALA A 388 -17.37 -5.11 13.93
C ALA A 388 -17.95 -6.26 14.78
N ARG A 389 -19.28 -6.40 14.82
CA ARG A 389 -19.97 -7.44 15.60
C ARG A 389 -19.80 -8.83 15.01
N GLN A 390 -19.81 -8.96 13.68
CA GLN A 390 -19.80 -10.25 12.99
C GLN A 390 -18.66 -11.20 13.44
N PRO A 391 -17.39 -10.77 13.50
CA PRO A 391 -16.28 -11.68 13.85
C PRO A 391 -16.11 -11.95 15.35
N ILE A 392 -16.87 -11.30 16.26
CA ILE A 392 -16.63 -11.41 17.72
C ILE A 392 -16.68 -12.87 18.20
N HIS A 393 -17.65 -13.66 17.75
CA HIS A 393 -17.76 -15.07 18.16
C HIS A 393 -16.55 -15.91 17.72
N LEU A 394 -16.08 -15.72 16.48
CA LEU A 394 -14.88 -16.39 15.95
C LEU A 394 -13.63 -16.01 16.74
N ILE A 395 -13.58 -14.75 17.15
CA ILE A 395 -12.49 -14.19 17.95
C ILE A 395 -12.48 -14.77 19.36
N GLN A 396 -13.63 -14.90 20.02
CA GLN A 396 -13.72 -15.53 21.35
C GLN A 396 -13.18 -16.95 21.32
N GLU A 397 -13.55 -17.75 20.31
CA GLU A 397 -12.97 -19.09 20.13
C GLU A 397 -11.46 -19.05 19.93
N TYR A 398 -10.96 -18.08 19.16
CA TYR A 398 -9.52 -17.91 18.94
C TYR A 398 -8.79 -17.54 20.23
N ILE A 399 -9.32 -16.60 21.03
CA ILE A 399 -8.78 -16.18 22.32
C ILE A 399 -8.71 -17.37 23.29
N LEU A 400 -9.75 -18.21 23.35
CA LEU A 400 -9.75 -19.40 24.22
C LEU A 400 -8.69 -20.43 23.80
N LYS A 401 -8.42 -20.55 22.50
CA LYS A 401 -7.45 -21.51 21.95
C LYS A 401 -6.01 -21.01 22.02
N ASN A 402 -5.79 -19.70 22.01
CA ASN A 402 -4.47 -19.10 21.89
C ASN A 402 -4.19 -18.28 23.14
N ASN A 403 -3.06 -18.52 23.82
CA ASN A 403 -2.68 -17.82 25.05
C ASN A 403 -2.23 -16.36 24.75
N ILE A 404 -3.20 -15.49 24.44
CA ILE A 404 -2.99 -14.06 24.17
C ILE A 404 -2.60 -13.34 25.46
N GLU A 405 -1.69 -12.37 25.39
CA GLU A 405 -1.23 -11.59 26.53
C GLU A 405 -2.38 -10.76 27.11
N GLU A 406 -2.47 -10.73 28.44
CA GLU A 406 -3.55 -10.08 29.16
C GLU A 406 -3.66 -8.58 28.86
N SER A 407 -2.52 -7.92 28.63
CA SER A 407 -2.48 -6.51 28.23
C SER A 407 -3.28 -6.26 26.94
N PHE A 408 -3.13 -7.15 25.93
CA PHE A 408 -3.81 -7.02 24.64
C PHE A 408 -5.28 -7.39 24.77
N LEU A 409 -5.55 -8.43 25.54
CA LEU A 409 -6.90 -8.86 25.85
C LEU A 409 -7.70 -7.76 26.56
N GLU A 410 -7.08 -6.97 27.43
CA GLU A 410 -7.77 -5.85 28.07
C GLU A 410 -8.21 -4.81 27.04
N LYS A 411 -7.34 -4.44 26.09
CA LYS A 411 -7.70 -3.52 24.99
C LYS A 411 -8.81 -4.10 24.11
N TRP A 412 -8.76 -5.40 23.82
CA TRP A 412 -9.82 -6.11 23.11
C TRP A 412 -11.15 -6.09 23.87
N ARG A 413 -11.14 -6.39 25.18
CA ARG A 413 -12.36 -6.42 26.03
C ARG A 413 -13.01 -5.04 26.12
N ILE A 414 -12.23 -3.97 26.20
CA ILE A 414 -12.76 -2.60 26.15
C ILE A 414 -13.52 -2.38 24.83
N PHE A 415 -12.91 -2.74 23.70
CA PHE A 415 -13.54 -2.63 22.38
C PHE A 415 -14.81 -3.50 22.28
N GLU A 416 -14.72 -4.77 22.65
CA GLU A 416 -15.82 -5.75 22.63
C GLU A 416 -17.00 -5.29 23.51
N THR A 417 -16.72 -4.81 24.71
CA THR A 417 -17.73 -4.25 25.62
C THR A 417 -18.45 -3.08 24.97
N HIS A 418 -17.73 -2.20 24.27
CA HIS A 418 -18.31 -1.08 23.57
C HIS A 418 -19.16 -1.51 22.36
N VAL A 419 -18.71 -2.50 21.57
CA VAL A 419 -19.52 -3.08 20.48
C VAL A 419 -20.81 -3.68 21.03
N HIS A 420 -20.77 -4.43 22.14
CA HIS A 420 -21.96 -5.02 22.75
C HIS A 420 -22.91 -3.97 23.32
N ALA A 421 -22.39 -2.98 24.04
CA ALA A 421 -23.20 -1.89 24.60
C ALA A 421 -23.94 -1.13 23.48
N THR A 422 -23.24 -0.80 22.40
CA THR A 422 -23.81 -0.07 21.27
C THR A 422 -24.78 -0.95 20.46
N SER A 423 -24.50 -2.24 20.32
CA SER A 423 -25.39 -3.20 19.65
C SER A 423 -26.76 -3.33 20.33
N LYS A 424 -26.86 -3.10 21.64
CA LYS A 424 -28.14 -3.08 22.36
C LYS A 424 -29.04 -1.92 21.94
N LEU A 425 -28.47 -0.80 21.49
CA LEU A 425 -29.21 0.37 21.01
C LEU A 425 -29.77 0.19 19.60
N ALA A 426 -29.22 -0.78 18.86
CA ALA A 426 -29.69 -1.15 17.54
C ALA A 426 -30.90 -2.12 17.59
N ILE A 427 -31.38 -2.48 18.80
CA ILE A 427 -32.54 -3.36 18.99
C ILE A 427 -33.81 -2.59 18.59
N GLY A 428 -34.27 -2.87 17.38
CA GLY A 428 -35.48 -2.36 16.71
C GLY A 428 -35.52 -2.96 15.30
N ASN A 429 -36.56 -2.70 14.50
CA ASN A 429 -36.68 -3.15 13.10
C ASN A 429 -35.55 -2.65 12.17
N GLU A 430 -34.50 -2.03 12.69
CA GLU A 430 -33.32 -1.60 11.95
C GLU A 430 -32.34 -2.74 11.68
N PHE A 431 -32.50 -3.90 12.32
CA PHE A 431 -31.91 -5.14 11.80
C PHE A 431 -32.89 -5.92 10.92
N VAL A 432 -33.99 -5.30 10.45
CA VAL A 432 -34.79 -5.91 9.39
C VAL A 432 -33.91 -5.90 8.15
N GLU A 433 -33.26 -7.05 7.96
CA GLU A 433 -32.48 -7.39 6.79
C GLU A 433 -33.31 -7.12 5.54
N PRO A 434 -32.65 -6.69 4.45
CA PRO A 434 -33.34 -6.36 3.21
C PRO A 434 -34.34 -7.46 2.85
N THR A 435 -35.54 -7.01 2.48
CA THR A 435 -36.74 -7.77 2.08
C THR A 435 -36.55 -8.62 0.83
N CYS A 436 -35.42 -9.30 0.73
CA CYS A 436 -35.28 -10.42 -0.17
C CYS A 436 -36.13 -11.56 0.39
N GLU A 437 -36.99 -12.13 -0.44
CA GLU A 437 -37.78 -13.35 -0.13
C GLU A 437 -36.89 -14.59 0.12
N CYS A 438 -35.57 -14.45 0.01
CA CYS A 438 -34.62 -15.50 0.29
C CYS A 438 -34.44 -15.67 1.81
N THR A 439 -34.89 -16.81 2.32
CA THR A 439 -34.84 -17.24 3.73
C THR A 439 -33.42 -17.42 4.31
N ILE A 440 -32.36 -17.13 3.56
CA ILE A 440 -30.96 -17.35 3.96
C ILE A 440 -30.28 -16.00 4.16
N HIS A 441 -30.19 -15.60 5.42
CA HIS A 441 -30.00 -14.21 5.84
C HIS A 441 -28.57 -13.83 6.27
N ARG A 442 -27.56 -14.70 6.14
CA ARG A 442 -26.33 -14.55 6.93
C ARG A 442 -25.06 -14.12 6.18
N ALA A 443 -25.12 -13.81 4.90
CA ALA A 443 -23.97 -13.24 4.20
C ALA A 443 -24.44 -12.26 3.13
N VAL A 444 -24.33 -10.97 3.42
CA VAL A 444 -24.70 -9.93 2.45
C VAL A 444 -23.47 -9.60 1.61
N LEU A 445 -23.36 -10.23 0.45
CA LEU A 445 -22.44 -9.85 -0.61
C LEU A 445 -22.63 -8.38 -0.95
N ARG A 446 -21.58 -7.57 -0.85
CA ARG A 446 -21.62 -6.17 -1.29
C ARG A 446 -21.19 -6.05 -2.74
N CYS A 447 -21.72 -5.03 -3.43
CA CYS A 447 -21.16 -4.65 -4.71
C CYS A 447 -19.69 -4.24 -4.51
N SER A 448 -18.76 -5.02 -5.06
CA SER A 448 -17.31 -4.76 -4.97
C SER A 448 -16.88 -3.40 -5.53
N THR A 449 -17.71 -2.80 -6.38
CA THR A 449 -17.44 -1.48 -6.95
C THR A 449 -17.93 -0.38 -6.01
N CYS A 450 -19.23 -0.29 -5.73
CA CYS A 450 -19.80 0.84 -4.97
C CYS A 450 -19.83 0.65 -3.46
N TRP A 451 -19.72 -0.58 -2.95
CA TRP A 451 -19.76 -0.95 -1.54
C TRP A 451 -21.05 -0.60 -0.77
N GLU A 452 -22.00 0.09 -1.39
CA GLU A 452 -23.26 0.49 -0.77
C GLU A 452 -24.40 -0.50 -1.02
N ALA A 453 -24.45 -1.11 -2.21
CA ALA A 453 -25.47 -2.13 -2.48
C ALA A 453 -25.07 -3.46 -1.87
N ALA A 454 -26.04 -4.10 -1.23
CA ALA A 454 -25.88 -5.32 -0.47
C ALA A 454 -26.89 -6.35 -0.99
N TYR A 455 -26.43 -7.58 -1.19
CA TYR A 455 -27.17 -8.69 -1.78
C TYR A 455 -26.98 -9.94 -0.93
N CYS A 456 -28.02 -10.72 -0.67
CA CYS A 456 -27.87 -12.01 0.04
C CYS A 456 -27.08 -13.07 -0.75
N SER A 457 -26.99 -12.91 -2.08
CA SER A 457 -26.48 -13.91 -3.00
C SER A 457 -26.06 -13.25 -4.32
N GLN A 458 -25.16 -13.92 -5.03
CA GLN A 458 -24.74 -13.49 -6.37
C GLN A 458 -25.93 -13.48 -7.35
N GLN A 459 -26.90 -14.37 -7.17
CA GLN A 459 -28.12 -14.41 -7.99
C GLN A 459 -28.94 -13.13 -7.81
N CYS A 460 -29.15 -12.69 -6.57
CA CYS A 460 -29.85 -11.43 -6.30
C CYS A 460 -29.08 -10.21 -6.82
N GLN A 461 -27.75 -10.25 -6.79
CA GLN A 461 -26.93 -9.22 -7.43
C GLN A 461 -27.16 -9.17 -8.94
N ILE A 462 -27.20 -10.31 -9.64
CA ILE A 462 -27.45 -10.38 -11.08
C ILE A 462 -28.84 -9.82 -11.42
N VAL A 463 -29.87 -10.21 -10.68
CA VAL A 463 -31.25 -9.74 -10.90
C VAL A 463 -31.36 -8.23 -10.69
N ALA A 464 -30.76 -7.70 -9.63
CA ALA A 464 -30.78 -6.28 -9.32
C ALA A 464 -29.78 -5.44 -10.16
N TRP A 465 -28.89 -6.07 -10.92
CA TRP A 465 -27.78 -5.39 -11.60
C TRP A 465 -28.26 -4.34 -12.59
N ASN A 466 -29.30 -4.62 -13.36
CA ASN A 466 -29.81 -3.67 -14.36
C ASN A 466 -30.27 -2.35 -13.72
N ALA A 467 -30.92 -2.41 -12.55
CA ALA A 467 -31.32 -1.23 -11.79
C ALA A 467 -30.13 -0.57 -11.06
N HIS A 468 -29.17 -1.37 -10.58
CA HIS A 468 -28.04 -0.89 -9.79
C HIS A 468 -26.90 -0.28 -10.61
N ARG A 469 -26.71 -0.71 -11.87
CA ARG A 469 -25.55 -0.35 -12.70
C ARG A 469 -25.33 1.15 -12.82
N LEU A 470 -26.38 1.92 -13.10
CA LEU A 470 -26.28 3.38 -13.26
C LEU A 470 -25.96 4.09 -11.93
N PRO A 471 -26.69 3.84 -10.81
CA PRO A 471 -26.29 4.32 -9.49
C PRO A 471 -24.86 3.95 -9.09
N CYS A 472 -24.43 2.72 -9.37
CA CYS A 472 -23.08 2.23 -9.09
C CYS A 472 -22.01 3.06 -9.82
N ALA A 473 -22.18 3.25 -11.13
CA ALA A 473 -21.28 4.05 -11.94
C ALA A 473 -21.20 5.52 -11.46
N LYS A 474 -22.33 6.12 -11.07
CA LYS A 474 -22.35 7.48 -10.50
C LYS A 474 -21.55 7.57 -9.20
N LYS A 475 -21.75 6.62 -8.28
CA LYS A 475 -20.99 6.55 -7.01
C LYS A 475 -19.51 6.27 -7.22
N GLN A 476 -19.17 5.48 -8.24
CA GLN A 476 -17.79 5.26 -8.65
C GLN A 476 -17.15 6.53 -9.20
N ALA A 477 -17.84 7.24 -10.09
CA ALA A 477 -17.36 8.51 -10.65
C ALA A 477 -17.20 9.59 -9.56
N ALA A 478 -18.15 9.69 -8.62
CA ALA A 478 -18.07 10.62 -7.50
C ALA A 478 -16.82 10.34 -6.64
N ARG A 479 -16.59 9.08 -6.27
CA ARG A 479 -15.39 8.69 -5.54
C ARG A 479 -14.13 9.02 -6.34
N GLN A 480 -14.08 8.68 -7.63
CA GLN A 480 -12.96 9.03 -8.52
C GLN A 480 -12.68 10.54 -8.58
N ALA A 481 -13.68 11.37 -8.30
CA ALA A 481 -13.58 12.82 -8.25
C ALA A 481 -13.26 13.37 -6.84
N GLY A 482 -12.92 12.53 -5.86
CA GLY A 482 -12.67 13.01 -4.49
C GLY A 482 -13.91 13.16 -3.62
N ILE A 483 -15.10 12.87 -4.16
CA ILE A 483 -16.36 13.08 -3.46
C ILE A 483 -16.66 11.84 -2.63
N LEU A 484 -16.56 11.99 -1.31
CA LEU A 484 -16.97 10.95 -0.35
C LEU A 484 -18.50 10.78 -0.40
N PRO A 485 -19.00 9.54 -0.29
CA PRO A 485 -20.44 9.32 -0.21
C PRO A 485 -21.01 9.97 1.05
N ASP A 486 -22.20 10.56 0.93
CA ASP A 486 -22.95 11.01 2.10
C ASP A 486 -23.25 9.84 3.04
N LEU A 487 -23.36 10.15 4.34
CA LEU A 487 -23.83 9.18 5.33
C LEU A 487 -25.20 8.64 4.91
N SER A 488 -25.40 7.33 5.06
CA SER A 488 -26.71 6.75 4.85
C SER A 488 -27.71 7.34 5.87
N SER A 489 -28.99 7.42 5.50
CA SER A 489 -30.03 7.84 6.44
C SER A 489 -30.09 6.93 7.67
N GLU A 490 -29.77 5.64 7.48
CA GLU A 490 -29.70 4.64 8.53
C GLU A 490 -28.56 4.91 9.52
N ASP A 491 -27.34 5.13 9.01
CA ASP A 491 -26.17 5.49 9.83
C ASP A 491 -26.42 6.81 10.58
N THR A 492 -27.06 7.79 9.94
CA THR A 492 -27.40 9.08 10.55
C THR A 492 -28.39 8.91 11.70
N HIS A 493 -29.51 8.21 11.47
CA HIS A 493 -30.51 7.97 12.52
C HIS A 493 -29.95 7.18 13.69
N PHE A 494 -29.14 6.15 13.41
CA PHE A 494 -28.52 5.35 14.45
C PHE A 494 -27.52 6.17 15.27
N ALA A 495 -26.66 6.97 14.62
CA ALA A 495 -25.72 7.85 15.32
C ALA A 495 -26.44 8.84 16.25
N LEU A 496 -27.57 9.41 15.81
CA LEU A 496 -28.41 10.28 16.64
C LEU A 496 -29.02 9.54 17.85
N ARG A 497 -29.46 8.29 17.67
CA ARG A 497 -29.93 7.47 18.79
C ARG A 497 -28.83 7.19 19.80
N VAL A 498 -27.62 6.88 19.33
CA VAL A 498 -26.47 6.65 20.22
C VAL A 498 -26.17 7.93 21.01
N ALA A 499 -26.17 9.08 20.35
CA ALA A 499 -25.99 10.39 20.98
C ALA A 499 -27.06 10.69 22.04
N GLN A 500 -28.34 10.41 21.75
CA GLN A 500 -29.43 10.58 22.71
C GLN A 500 -29.24 9.68 23.95
N ASN A 501 -28.92 8.40 23.73
CA ASN A 501 -28.68 7.47 24.83
C ASN A 501 -27.48 7.89 25.70
N ASP A 502 -26.40 8.37 25.09
CA ASP A 502 -25.23 8.84 25.84
C ASP A 502 -25.52 10.17 26.54
N PHE A 503 -26.35 11.05 25.97
CA PHE A 503 -26.83 12.24 26.66
C PHE A 503 -27.64 11.88 27.91
N GLU A 504 -28.59 10.94 27.81
CA GLU A 504 -29.41 10.53 28.96
C GLU A 504 -28.56 9.98 30.11
N LYS A 505 -27.45 9.29 29.82
CA LYS A 505 -26.49 8.84 30.86
C LYS A 505 -25.79 10.00 31.58
N HIS A 506 -25.59 11.12 30.90
CA HIS A 506 -24.89 12.30 31.44
C HIS A 506 -25.83 13.42 31.86
N LYS A 507 -27.15 13.24 31.70
CA LYS A 507 -28.16 14.26 31.91
C LYS A 507 -28.06 14.91 33.29
N VAL A 508 -27.87 14.12 34.35
CA VAL A 508 -27.74 14.65 35.73
C VAL A 508 -26.53 15.59 35.84
N ALA A 509 -25.35 15.16 35.39
CA ALA A 509 -24.14 15.96 35.44
C ALA A 509 -24.22 17.23 34.57
N VAL A 510 -24.92 17.15 33.43
CA VAL A 510 -25.19 18.31 32.56
C VAL A 510 -26.13 19.30 33.26
N CYS A 511 -27.19 18.82 33.91
CA CYS A 511 -28.12 19.65 34.67
C CYS A 511 -27.46 20.30 35.89
N GLU A 512 -26.61 19.59 36.62
CA GLU A 512 -25.86 20.14 37.77
C GLU A 512 -24.96 21.31 37.32
N LYS A 513 -24.17 21.10 36.26
CA LYS A 513 -23.32 22.17 35.68
C LYS A 513 -24.13 23.35 35.17
N TRP A 514 -25.33 23.09 34.66
CA TRP A 514 -26.23 24.16 34.23
C TRP A 514 -26.69 25.02 35.40
N LEU A 515 -27.16 24.39 36.48
CA LEU A 515 -27.57 25.07 37.70
C LEU A 515 -26.42 25.90 38.29
N GLU A 516 -25.20 25.39 38.26
CA GLU A 516 -24.00 26.12 38.69
C GLU A 516 -23.67 27.33 37.81
N SER A 517 -23.86 27.22 36.49
CA SER A 517 -23.47 28.26 35.53
C SER A 517 -24.35 29.52 35.57
N GLY A 518 -25.60 29.40 36.02
CA GLY A 518 -26.57 30.50 36.10
C GLY A 518 -26.85 31.23 34.77
N THR A 519 -26.44 30.67 33.62
CA THR A 519 -26.54 31.34 32.31
C THR A 519 -27.33 30.49 31.32
N LEU A 520 -28.23 31.14 30.58
CA LEU A 520 -28.96 30.58 29.44
C LEU A 520 -28.44 31.21 28.14
N PRO A 521 -28.42 30.47 27.00
CA PRO A 521 -28.81 29.06 26.84
C PRO A 521 -27.70 28.06 27.24
N LEU A 522 -28.09 26.92 27.83
CA LEU A 522 -27.17 25.80 28.04
C LEU A 522 -26.98 25.03 26.75
N VAL A 523 -25.72 24.72 26.43
CA VAL A 523 -25.39 23.90 25.27
C VAL A 523 -24.57 22.72 25.71
N ALA A 524 -25.09 21.52 25.49
CA ALA A 524 -24.35 20.28 25.73
C ALA A 524 -23.80 19.73 24.43
N GLY A 525 -22.49 19.50 24.37
CA GLY A 525 -21.79 18.92 23.24
C GLY A 525 -21.34 17.51 23.53
N ILE A 526 -21.63 16.53 22.67
CA ILE A 526 -20.98 15.21 22.73
C ILE A 526 -19.98 15.10 21.56
N ASP A 527 -18.70 14.96 21.88
CA ASP A 527 -17.63 14.79 20.92
C ASP A 527 -17.28 13.31 20.73
N TYR A 528 -17.73 12.72 19.62
CA TYR A 528 -17.39 11.35 19.21
C TYR A 528 -16.08 11.27 18.42
N THR A 529 -15.34 12.36 18.23
CA THR A 529 -14.01 12.30 17.57
C THR A 529 -12.92 11.75 18.49
N VAL A 530 -13.24 11.59 19.77
CA VAL A 530 -12.40 11.00 20.81
C VAL A 530 -13.10 9.80 21.44
N PHE A 531 -12.33 8.87 21.98
CA PHE A 531 -12.85 7.72 22.71
C PHE A 531 -12.18 7.62 24.10
N PRO A 532 -12.97 7.48 25.19
CA PRO A 532 -14.43 7.56 25.24
C PRO A 532 -14.97 8.94 24.81
N PRO A 533 -16.25 9.05 24.39
CA PRO A 533 -16.84 10.33 23.97
C PRO A 533 -16.78 11.37 25.10
N VAL A 534 -16.44 12.61 24.75
CA VAL A 534 -16.34 13.70 25.73
C VAL A 534 -17.62 14.54 25.72
N VAL A 535 -18.24 14.70 26.89
CA VAL A 535 -19.41 15.57 27.08
C VAL A 535 -18.93 16.93 27.61
N SER A 536 -19.18 17.98 26.83
CA SER A 536 -18.85 19.36 27.16
C SER A 536 -20.13 20.17 27.41
N THR A 537 -20.08 21.12 28.34
CA THR A 537 -21.20 22.04 28.65
C THR A 537 -20.79 23.51 28.48
N ASN A 538 -19.55 23.76 28.03
CA ASN A 538 -18.98 25.10 27.96
C ASN A 538 -19.31 25.77 26.63
N SER A 539 -19.87 26.99 26.72
CA SER A 539 -20.22 27.79 25.55
C SER A 539 -19.01 28.21 24.71
N GLN A 540 -17.81 28.25 25.30
CA GLN A 540 -16.59 28.63 24.60
C GLN A 540 -16.18 27.62 23.52
N ASP A 541 -16.44 26.33 23.74
CA ASP A 541 -16.03 25.23 22.87
C ASP A 541 -16.99 24.98 21.69
N ILE A 542 -18.14 25.67 21.68
CA ILE A 542 -19.13 25.57 20.60
C ILE A 542 -18.56 26.22 19.33
N PRO A 543 -18.56 25.53 18.17
CA PRO A 543 -18.21 26.12 16.89
C PRO A 543 -19.02 27.39 16.60
N ALA A 544 -18.39 28.42 16.04
CA ALA A 544 -19.04 29.72 15.78
C ALA A 544 -20.29 29.59 14.88
N GLU A 545 -20.29 28.60 13.98
CA GLU A 545 -21.41 28.28 13.09
C GLU A 545 -22.63 27.74 13.84
N VAL A 546 -22.42 27.04 14.96
CA VAL A 546 -23.49 26.58 15.84
C VAL A 546 -24.00 27.74 16.68
N LYS A 547 -23.10 28.58 17.22
CA LYS A 547 -23.45 29.78 18.01
C LYS A 547 -24.40 30.73 17.27
N THR A 548 -24.19 30.95 15.97
CA THR A 548 -25.02 31.86 15.15
C THR A 548 -26.44 31.35 14.89
N ARG A 549 -26.71 30.05 15.07
CA ARG A 549 -28.02 29.43 14.85
C ARG A 549 -28.82 29.20 16.12
N MET A 550 -28.18 29.34 17.28
CA MET A 550 -28.83 29.21 18.59
C MET A 550 -29.55 30.50 18.95
N ALA A 551 -30.76 30.68 18.42
CA ALA A 551 -31.68 31.71 18.88
C ALA A 551 -32.42 31.17 20.12
N SER A 552 -32.08 31.73 21.28
CA SER A 552 -32.84 31.69 22.56
C SER A 552 -32.99 30.42 23.41
N ASP A 553 -32.83 29.19 22.90
CA ASP A 553 -33.10 27.96 23.70
C ASP A 553 -31.90 27.04 23.95
N ALA A 554 -32.02 26.15 24.95
CA ALA A 554 -31.03 25.13 25.25
C ALA A 554 -30.94 24.09 24.11
N ALA A 555 -29.73 23.77 23.64
CA ALA A 555 -29.53 22.83 22.54
C ALA A 555 -28.46 21.79 22.84
N ILE A 556 -28.59 20.62 22.22
CA ILE A 556 -27.49 19.64 22.14
C ILE A 556 -26.86 19.79 20.76
N TYR A 557 -25.53 19.76 20.71
CA TYR A 557 -24.84 19.46 19.47
C TYR A 557 -24.01 18.20 19.62
N THR A 558 -23.93 17.44 18.54
CA THR A 558 -23.12 16.24 18.49
C THR A 558 -22.11 16.39 17.36
N VAL A 559 -20.85 16.12 17.65
CA VAL A 559 -19.78 16.13 16.66
C VAL A 559 -19.49 14.69 16.28
N PHE A 560 -19.80 14.33 15.03
CA PHE A 560 -19.54 12.99 14.52
C PHE A 560 -18.25 12.93 13.68
N PRO A 561 -17.48 11.83 13.76
CA PRO A 561 -16.32 11.61 12.91
C PRO A 561 -16.77 11.17 11.51
N THR A 562 -16.45 11.94 10.46
CA THR A 562 -16.88 11.62 9.08
C THR A 562 -15.75 11.17 8.15
N GLY A 563 -14.52 11.08 8.66
CA GLY A 563 -13.32 10.79 7.87
C GLY A 563 -12.49 12.04 7.61
N SER A 564 -11.65 12.01 6.57
CA SER A 564 -10.51 12.91 6.29
C SER A 564 -10.76 14.39 6.61
N SER A 565 -10.57 14.76 7.87
CA SER A 565 -10.63 16.11 8.47
C SER A 565 -11.96 16.89 8.43
N GLY A 566 -13.05 16.27 8.01
CA GLY A 566 -14.40 16.84 8.15
C GLY A 566 -14.96 16.59 9.56
N ARG A 567 -15.52 17.61 10.19
CA ARG A 567 -16.45 17.45 11.30
C ARG A 567 -17.84 17.69 10.74
N GLU A 568 -18.76 16.78 10.97
CA GLU A 568 -20.17 17.10 10.80
C GLU A 568 -20.76 17.31 12.18
N CYS A 569 -21.22 18.54 12.41
CA CYS A 569 -22.00 18.86 13.58
C CYS A 569 -23.46 18.55 13.26
N TYR A 570 -24.16 17.98 14.22
CA TYR A 570 -25.59 17.79 14.18
C TYR A 570 -26.16 18.52 15.39
N MET A 571 -27.11 19.43 15.15
CA MET A 571 -27.86 20.03 16.25
C MET A 571 -29.05 19.13 16.58
N CYS A 572 -29.44 19.17 17.84
CA CYS A 572 -30.68 18.63 18.33
C CYS A 572 -31.27 19.72 19.22
N ASP A 573 -32.44 20.22 18.84
CA ASP A 573 -33.21 21.08 19.73
C ASP A 573 -33.72 20.19 20.88
N LEU A 574 -33.67 20.67 22.11
CA LEU A 574 -34.20 19.90 23.24
C LEU A 574 -35.67 20.22 23.53
N GLY A 575 -36.32 21.07 22.72
CA GLY A 575 -37.74 21.37 22.79
C GLY A 575 -38.23 21.54 24.22
N LEU A 576 -37.75 22.57 24.92
CA LEU A 576 -38.32 22.96 26.21
C LEU A 576 -39.64 23.71 25.97
N THR A 577 -40.68 23.00 25.53
CA THR A 577 -42.02 23.58 25.52
C THR A 577 -42.61 23.48 26.93
N HIS A 578 -42.74 24.61 27.63
CA HIS A 578 -43.64 24.67 28.78
C HIS A 578 -45.03 24.23 28.33
N ALA A 579 -45.55 23.13 28.88
CA ALA A 579 -46.95 22.79 28.72
C ALA A 579 -47.78 23.91 29.37
N PRO A 580 -48.73 24.54 28.66
CA PRO A 580 -49.58 25.55 29.26
C PRO A 580 -50.55 24.87 30.24
N GLY A 581 -50.22 24.86 31.55
CA GLY A 581 -51.20 24.66 32.61
C GLY A 581 -50.99 23.53 33.63
N GLU A 582 -49.85 22.84 33.71
CA GLU A 582 -49.61 21.85 34.78
C GLU A 582 -48.53 22.30 35.79
N PRO A 583 -48.83 22.31 37.10
CA PRO A 583 -47.81 22.39 38.15
C PRO A 583 -47.22 20.99 38.41
N ASP A 584 -45.88 20.95 38.48
CA ASP A 584 -45.04 19.88 39.06
C ASP A 584 -44.75 18.60 38.26
N GLY A 585 -44.59 18.71 36.94
CA GLY A 585 -44.01 17.63 36.14
C GLY A 585 -43.22 18.12 34.92
N GLU A 586 -41.98 18.57 35.11
CA GLU A 586 -41.08 18.98 34.02
C GLU A 586 -40.82 17.82 33.05
N THR A 587 -41.58 17.75 31.96
CA THR A 587 -41.32 16.85 30.85
C THR A 587 -40.54 17.60 29.76
N ILE A 588 -39.24 17.37 29.72
CA ILE A 588 -38.33 17.87 28.67
C ILE A 588 -38.60 17.09 27.38
N LYS A 589 -39.00 17.77 26.30
CA LYS A 589 -39.34 17.15 25.01
C LYS A 589 -38.24 17.36 23.97
N VAL A 590 -37.35 16.40 23.82
CA VAL A 590 -36.22 16.48 22.86
C VAL A 590 -36.69 16.49 21.40
N VAL A 591 -36.37 17.54 20.63
CA VAL A 591 -36.69 17.73 19.20
C VAL A 591 -35.41 17.73 18.34
N VAL A 592 -35.04 16.59 17.75
CA VAL A 592 -33.80 16.51 16.95
C VAL A 592 -33.92 17.29 15.62
N GLN A 593 -33.15 18.38 15.46
CA GLN A 593 -33.04 19.12 14.20
C GLN A 593 -31.61 19.08 13.63
N VAL A 594 -31.39 18.14 12.71
CA VAL A 594 -30.11 17.93 12.04
C VAL A 594 -29.68 19.16 11.23
N VAL A 595 -28.50 19.71 11.54
CA VAL A 595 -27.91 20.86 10.84
C VAL A 595 -26.50 20.53 10.39
N LYS A 596 -26.33 20.12 9.13
CA LYS A 596 -25.02 19.75 8.55
C LYS A 596 -24.10 20.97 8.44
N ALA A 597 -23.03 21.02 9.23
CA ALA A 597 -21.90 21.94 9.03
C ALA A 597 -20.73 21.16 8.43
N GLN A 598 -20.39 21.37 7.16
CA GLN A 598 -19.22 20.73 6.53
C GLN A 598 -17.97 21.58 6.76
N ARG A 599 -16.92 20.99 7.35
CA ARG A 599 -15.55 21.51 7.22
C ARG A 599 -14.88 20.88 6.01
N VAL A 600 -14.41 21.71 5.08
CA VAL A 600 -13.55 21.27 3.97
C VAL A 600 -12.21 20.80 4.54
N PRO A 601 -11.71 19.63 4.13
CA PRO A 601 -10.44 19.09 4.59
C PRO A 601 -9.26 20.05 4.39
N ALA A 602 -8.38 20.20 5.39
CA ALA A 602 -7.24 21.13 5.32
C ALA A 602 -6.24 20.79 4.18
N PHE A 603 -6.16 19.53 3.76
CA PHE A 603 -5.29 19.10 2.66
C PHE A 603 -5.90 19.31 1.26
N LEU A 604 -7.14 19.80 1.15
CA LEU A 604 -7.77 20.19 -0.11
C LEU A 604 -7.74 21.70 -0.37
N ARG A 605 -7.12 22.49 0.52
CA ARG A 605 -6.74 23.87 0.20
C ARG A 605 -5.46 23.85 -0.62
N ILE A 606 -5.61 23.67 -1.92
CA ILE A 606 -4.60 24.07 -2.88
C ILE A 606 -4.74 25.59 -2.98
N ASP A 607 -3.75 26.34 -2.48
CA ASP A 607 -3.60 27.77 -2.77
C ASP A 607 -3.29 27.99 -4.26
#